data_AF-A0A4R1N748-F1
#
_entry.id   AF-A0A4R1N748-F1
#
_cell.length_a   1.000
_cell.length_b   1.000
_cell.length_c   1.000
_cell.angle_alpha   90.00
_cell.angle_beta   90.00
_cell.angle_gamma   90.00
#
_symmetry.space_group_name_H-M   'P 1'
#
loop_
_entity.id
_entity.type
_entity.pdbx_description
1 polymer ?
#
loop_
_entity_poly.entity_id
_entity_poly.type
_entity_poly.pdbx_seq_one_letter_code
_entity_poly.pdbx_strand_id
1 'polypeptide(L)'
;MKIIGNLLILIGIIWVFGAMNIDVSVASDMGGRVNNIGLMNERQNYVVIGCFIILYGLIMAMLSKNYKHLKQCHQCAELVKEEARKCRYCGSDLEVRINDNDLPKIDAEMLK
;
A
#
# COMPACT_ATOMS: atom_id res chain seq x y z
N MET A 1 1.02 -4.12 -0.12
CA MET A 1 -0.26 -3.68 -0.72
C MET A 1 -0.20 -2.24 -1.25
N LYS A 2 0.66 -1.35 -0.73
CA LYS A 2 0.83 0.03 -1.23
C LYS A 2 1.07 0.16 -2.74
N ILE A 3 1.97 -0.65 -3.30
CA ILE A 3 2.32 -0.59 -4.73
C ILE A 3 1.10 -0.87 -5.60
N ILE A 4 0.33 -1.92 -5.26
CA ILE A 4 -0.90 -2.28 -5.97
C ILE A 4 -1.95 -1.18 -5.82
N GLY A 5 -2.13 -0.64 -4.61
CA GLY A 5 -3.05 0.48 -4.37
C GLY A 5 -2.70 1.72 -5.20
N ASN A 6 -1.42 2.10 -5.25
CA ASN A 6 -0.97 3.24 -6.05
C ASN A 6 -1.16 3.03 -7.56
N LEU A 7 -0.91 1.81 -8.06
CA LEU A 7 -1.17 1.45 -9.45
C LEU A 7 -2.66 1.58 -9.80
N LEU A 8 -3.53 1.12 -8.90
CA LEU A 8 -4.98 1.16 -9.06
C LEU A 8 -5.52 2.60 -9.06
N ILE A 9 -4.95 3.48 -8.24
CA ILE A 9 -5.24 4.92 -8.26
C ILE A 9 -4.84 5.51 -9.62
N LEU A 10 -3.65 5.19 -10.14
CA LEU A 10 -3.19 5.71 -11.43
C LEU A 10 -4.11 5.28 -12.58
N ILE A 11 -4.51 4.01 -12.61
CA ILE A 11 -5.49 3.49 -13.58
C ILE A 11 -6.83 4.21 -13.45
N GLY A 12 -7.34 4.38 -12.22
CA GLY A 12 -8.60 5.07 -11.96
C GLY A 12 -8.59 6.53 -12.40
N ILE A 13 -7.48 7.24 -12.22
CA ILE A 13 -7.31 8.62 -12.70
C ILE A 13 -7.41 8.66 -14.23
N ILE A 14 -6.65 7.82 -14.93
CA ILE A 14 -6.68 7.73 -16.40
C ILE A 14 -8.10 7.42 -16.90
N TRP A 15 -8.81 6.52 -16.22
CA TRP A 15 -10.18 6.16 -16.53
C TRP A 15 -11.15 7.34 -16.43
N VAL A 16 -11.09 8.10 -15.33
CA VAL A 16 -11.96 9.28 -15.13
C VAL A 16 -11.68 10.33 -16.19
N PHE A 17 -10.42 10.61 -16.52
CA PHE A 17 -10.08 11.53 -17.60
C PHE A 17 -10.64 11.04 -18.94
N GLY A 18 -10.54 9.75 -19.26
CA GLY A 18 -11.17 9.18 -20.44
C GLY A 18 -12.69 9.39 -20.45
N ALA A 19 -13.36 9.09 -19.35
CA ALA A 19 -14.81 9.27 -19.20
C ALA A 19 -15.24 10.72 -19.39
N MET A 20 -14.49 11.69 -18.85
CA MET A 20 -14.81 13.12 -18.99
C MET A 20 -14.73 13.63 -20.42
N ASN A 21 -14.01 12.94 -21.31
CA ASN A 21 -13.85 13.31 -22.72
C ASN A 21 -14.93 12.69 -23.66
N ILE A 22 -15.82 11.82 -23.17
CA ILE A 22 -16.88 11.20 -24.00
C ILE A 22 -17.89 12.25 -24.42
N ASP A 23 -18.10 12.55 -25.70
CA ASP A 23 -19.15 13.47 -26.16
C ASP A 23 -20.56 12.96 -25.78
N VAL A 24 -21.40 13.84 -25.24
CA VAL A 24 -22.79 13.53 -24.80
C VAL A 24 -23.85 14.10 -25.73
N SER A 25 -23.43 14.76 -26.81
CA SER A 25 -24.33 15.46 -27.70
C SER A 25 -24.62 14.66 -28.98
N VAL A 26 -25.86 14.79 -29.46
CA VAL A 26 -26.31 14.23 -30.74
C VAL A 26 -26.89 15.35 -31.60
N ALA A 27 -26.83 15.17 -32.93
CA ALA A 27 -27.47 16.10 -33.85
C ALA A 27 -29.00 16.01 -33.72
N SER A 28 -29.66 17.16 -33.70
CA SER A 28 -31.12 17.30 -33.67
C SER A 28 -31.61 17.77 -35.04
N ASP A 29 -32.80 17.33 -35.43
CA ASP A 29 -33.43 17.65 -36.71
C ASP A 29 -33.66 19.17 -36.92
N MET A 30 -33.59 19.96 -35.85
CA MET A 30 -33.66 21.42 -35.89
C MET A 30 -32.29 22.10 -36.07
N GLY A 31 -31.27 21.38 -36.56
CA GLY A 31 -29.96 21.94 -36.93
C GLY A 31 -29.03 22.26 -35.76
N GLY A 32 -29.39 21.85 -34.53
CA GLY A 32 -28.61 22.03 -33.32
C GLY A 32 -28.01 20.73 -32.78
N ARG A 33 -27.11 20.83 -31.80
CA ARG A 33 -26.68 19.70 -30.97
C ARG A 33 -27.41 19.75 -29.64
N VAL A 34 -27.98 18.63 -29.22
CA VAL A 34 -28.66 18.51 -27.93
C VAL A 34 -27.96 17.43 -27.12
N ASN A 35 -27.82 17.66 -25.82
CA ASN A 35 -27.25 16.66 -24.93
C ASN A 35 -28.23 15.51 -24.75
N ASN A 36 -27.80 14.32 -25.11
CA ASN A 36 -28.57 13.10 -24.95
C ASN A 36 -28.48 12.66 -23.48
N ILE A 37 -29.64 12.55 -22.82
CA ILE A 37 -29.73 12.13 -21.41
C ILE A 37 -29.13 10.73 -21.20
N GLY A 38 -29.28 9.84 -22.18
CA GLY A 38 -28.70 8.50 -22.16
C GLY A 38 -27.17 8.52 -22.19
N LEU A 39 -26.56 9.25 -23.13
CA LEU A 39 -25.10 9.41 -23.19
C LEU A 39 -24.57 10.14 -21.94
N MET A 40 -25.31 11.12 -21.44
CA MET A 40 -24.93 11.82 -20.21
C MET A 40 -24.91 10.87 -19.00
N ASN A 41 -25.90 9.99 -18.90
CA ASN A 41 -25.95 8.94 -17.87
C ASN A 41 -24.84 7.91 -18.05
N GLU A 42 -24.51 7.54 -19.29
CA GLU A 42 -23.40 6.64 -19.58
C GLU A 42 -22.06 7.26 -19.15
N ARG A 43 -21.79 8.52 -19.51
CA ARG A 43 -20.63 9.28 -19.05
C ARG A 43 -20.56 9.30 -17.51
N GLN A 44 -21.69 9.58 -16.85
CA GLN A 44 -21.77 9.59 -15.39
C GLN A 44 -21.46 8.22 -14.79
N ASN A 45 -21.98 7.12 -15.35
CA ASN A 45 -21.68 5.77 -14.90
C ASN A 45 -20.18 5.46 -14.99
N TYR A 46 -19.52 5.81 -16.10
CA TYR A 46 -18.07 5.61 -16.23
C TYR A 46 -17.27 6.44 -15.21
N VAL A 47 -17.69 7.68 -14.94
CA VAL A 47 -17.06 8.51 -13.91
C VAL A 47 -17.24 7.89 -12.53
N VAL A 48 -18.45 7.44 -12.18
CA VAL A 48 -18.75 6.79 -10.89
C VAL A 48 -17.90 5.53 -10.70
N ILE A 49 -17.79 4.68 -11.72
CA ILE A 49 -16.93 3.48 -11.69
C ILE A 49 -15.47 3.88 -11.45
N GLY A 50 -14.97 4.90 -12.16
CA GLY A 50 -13.62 5.42 -11.96
C GLY A 50 -13.37 5.93 -10.54
N CYS A 51 -14.32 6.64 -9.95
CA CYS A 51 -14.25 7.09 -8.56
C CYS A 51 -14.17 5.92 -7.56
N PHE A 52 -14.95 4.86 -7.76
CA PHE A 52 -14.85 3.67 -6.92
C PHE A 52 -13.50 2.98 -7.04
N ILE A 53 -12.93 2.86 -8.24
CA ILE A 53 -11.58 2.32 -8.46
C ILE A 53 -10.56 3.13 -7.65
N ILE A 54 -10.57 4.46 -7.76
CA ILE A 54 -9.67 5.34 -7.01
C ILE A 54 -9.86 5.15 -5.49
N LEU A 55 -11.11 5.10 -5.02
CA LEU A 55 -11.44 4.92 -3.61
C LEU A 55 -10.86 3.60 -3.06
N TYR A 56 -11.08 2.48 -3.76
CA TYR A 56 -10.51 1.19 -3.39
C TYR A 56 -8.97 1.22 -3.38
N GLY A 57 -8.37 1.87 -4.37
CA GLY A 57 -6.93 2.08 -4.44
C GLY A 57 -6.39 2.86 -3.24
N LEU A 58 -7.07 3.94 -2.83
CA LEU A 58 -6.73 4.75 -1.66
C LEU A 58 -6.81 3.95 -0.36
N ILE A 59 -7.89 3.20 -0.16
CA ILE A 59 -8.05 2.34 1.02
C ILE A 59 -6.88 1.34 1.13
N MET A 60 -6.55 0.66 0.02
CA MET A 60 -5.43 -0.29 0.01
C MET A 60 -4.06 0.36 0.22
N ALA A 61 -3.85 1.57 -0.31
CA ALA A 61 -2.61 2.31 -0.13
C ALA A 61 -2.43 2.77 1.33
N MET A 62 -3.49 3.26 1.97
CA MET A 62 -3.47 3.74 3.35
C MET A 62 -3.36 2.61 4.38
N LEU A 63 -4.11 1.52 4.23
CA LEU A 63 -4.17 0.44 5.22
C LEU A 63 -2.97 -0.52 5.20
N SER A 64 -2.07 -0.38 4.23
CA SER A 64 -0.88 -1.24 4.15
C SER A 64 0.12 -0.89 5.26
N LYS A 65 -0.02 -1.54 6.42
CA LYS A 65 0.97 -1.48 7.52
C LYS A 65 2.26 -2.19 7.09
N ASN A 66 3.41 -1.61 7.45
CA ASN A 66 4.71 -2.29 7.36
C ASN A 66 4.99 -2.93 8.73
N TYR A 67 4.80 -4.24 8.86
CA TYR A 67 5.14 -5.00 10.07
C TYR A 67 6.66 -5.22 10.26
N LYS A 68 7.50 -4.40 9.62
CA LYS A 68 8.95 -4.60 9.55
C LYS A 68 9.69 -4.44 10.89
N HIS A 69 9.02 -3.95 11.94
CA HIS A 69 9.65 -3.63 13.23
C HIS A 69 9.13 -4.50 14.39
N LEU A 70 8.78 -5.75 14.09
CA LEU A 70 8.36 -6.72 15.09
C LEU A 70 9.33 -7.90 15.06
N LYS A 71 9.82 -8.29 16.24
CA LYS A 71 10.62 -9.49 16.47
C LYS A 71 9.90 -10.41 17.44
N GLN A 72 10.13 -11.71 17.36
CA GLN A 72 9.57 -12.67 18.29
C GLN A 72 10.45 -12.81 19.54
N CYS A 73 9.82 -12.92 20.70
CA CYS A 73 10.51 -13.28 21.94
C CYS A 73 10.93 -14.76 21.92
N HIS A 74 12.19 -15.05 22.24
CA HIS A 74 12.74 -16.42 22.26
C HIS A 74 12.14 -17.33 23.34
N GLN A 75 11.61 -16.77 24.44
CA GLN A 75 11.08 -17.55 25.56
C GLN A 75 9.57 -17.78 25.53
N CYS A 76 8.78 -16.83 25.01
CA CYS A 76 7.31 -16.94 25.02
C CYS A 76 6.66 -16.73 23.65
N ALA A 77 7.44 -16.55 22.58
CA ALA A 77 6.98 -16.35 21.21
C ALA A 77 6.10 -15.11 20.94
N GLU A 78 5.93 -14.22 21.93
CA GLU A 78 5.19 -12.96 21.76
C GLU A 78 5.84 -12.06 20.69
N LEU A 79 5.02 -11.36 19.90
CA LEU A 79 5.48 -10.35 18.92
C LEU A 79 5.75 -9.03 19.63
N VAL A 80 7.02 -8.67 19.74
CA VAL A 80 7.47 -7.46 20.44
C VAL A 80 8.09 -6.50 19.43
N LYS A 81 8.02 -5.20 19.70
CA LYS A 81 8.74 -4.20 18.89
C LYS A 81 10.24 -4.52 18.84
N GLU A 82 10.85 -4.25 17.70
CA GLU A 82 12.28 -4.51 17.46
C GLU A 82 13.19 -3.78 18.48
N GLU A 83 12.80 -2.55 18.85
CA GLU A 83 13.45 -1.70 19.85
C GLU A 83 13.27 -2.16 21.32
N ALA A 84 12.44 -3.18 21.58
CA ALA A 84 12.20 -3.64 22.93
C ALA A 84 13.41 -4.42 23.48
N ARG A 85 13.88 -3.97 24.65
CA ARG A 85 14.94 -4.63 25.45
C ARG A 85 14.40 -5.74 26.37
N LYS A 86 13.15 -5.61 26.82
CA LYS A 86 12.45 -6.62 27.62
C LYS A 86 11.09 -6.97 27.04
N CYS A 87 10.70 -8.24 27.18
CA CYS A 87 9.37 -8.70 26.83
C CYS A 87 8.34 -8.21 27.86
N ARG A 88 7.22 -7.62 27.39
CA ARG A 88 6.11 -7.19 28.26
C ARG A 88 5.37 -8.36 28.91
N TYR A 89 5.34 -9.52 28.24
CA TYR A 89 4.54 -10.67 28.68
C TYR A 89 5.30 -11.55 29.67
N CYS A 90 6.47 -12.07 29.28
CA CYS A 90 7.26 -12.96 30.14
C CYS A 90 8.36 -12.25 30.93
N GLY A 91 8.64 -10.97 30.67
CA GLY A 91 9.67 -10.20 31.37
C GLY A 91 11.12 -10.50 30.95
N SER A 92 11.35 -11.39 29.98
CA SER A 92 12.71 -11.77 29.60
C SER A 92 13.45 -10.70 28.81
N ASP A 93 14.78 -10.70 28.94
CA ASP A 93 15.65 -9.84 28.15
C ASP A 93 15.70 -10.32 26.69
N LEU A 94 15.49 -9.37 25.78
CA LEU A 94 15.48 -9.54 24.32
C LEU A 94 16.77 -9.05 23.67
N GLU A 95 17.75 -8.63 24.48
CA GLU A 95 19.08 -8.24 24.02
C GLU A 95 19.91 -9.49 23.75
N VAL A 96 20.39 -9.63 22.52
CA VAL A 96 21.51 -10.53 22.24
C VAL A 96 22.75 -9.83 22.78
N ARG A 97 23.29 -10.31 23.91
CA ARG A 97 24.64 -9.96 24.31
C ARG A 97 25.57 -10.56 23.27
N ILE A 98 26.09 -9.75 22.34
CA ILE A 98 27.35 -10.11 21.70
C ILE A 98 28.38 -9.94 22.80
N ASN A 99 28.75 -11.04 23.43
CA ASN A 99 29.92 -11.04 24.28
C ASN A 99 31.10 -10.97 23.31
N ASP A 100 31.90 -9.90 23.39
CA ASP A 100 33.14 -9.78 22.60
C ASP A 100 34.11 -10.96 22.86
N ASN A 101 33.85 -11.75 23.90
CA ASN A 101 34.55 -12.98 24.25
C ASN A 101 34.19 -14.20 23.39
N ASP A 102 33.10 -14.15 22.60
CA ASP A 102 32.66 -15.25 21.72
C ASP A 102 33.14 -15.09 20.27
N LEU A 103 33.83 -13.98 19.92
CA LEU A 103 34.56 -13.93 18.66
C LEU A 103 35.75 -14.90 18.77
N PRO A 104 35.95 -15.82 17.81
CA PRO A 104 37.17 -16.60 17.76
C PRO A 104 38.33 -15.62 17.67
N LYS A 105 39.17 -15.58 18.71
CA LYS A 105 40.46 -14.91 18.66
C LYS A 105 41.25 -15.60 17.56
N ILE A 106 41.31 -14.99 16.38
CA ILE A 106 42.25 -15.43 15.35
C ILE A 106 43.60 -14.97 15.86
N ASP A 107 44.25 -15.83 16.63
CA ASP A 107 45.59 -15.59 17.12
C ASP A 107 46.50 -15.39 15.91
N ALA A 108 47.16 -14.24 15.85
CA ALA A 108 48.03 -13.80 14.75
C ALA A 108 49.29 -14.67 14.55
N GLU A 109 49.33 -15.86 15.17
CA GLU A 109 50.39 -16.86 15.04
C GLU A 109 50.16 -17.83 13.86
N MET A 110 48.96 -17.87 13.26
CA MET A 110 48.67 -18.69 12.07
C MET A 110 49.03 -18.05 10.72
N LEU A 111 49.62 -16.85 10.72
CA LEU A 111 50.01 -16.11 9.50
C LEU A 111 51.54 -15.94 9.34
N LYS A 112 52.35 -16.80 9.97
CA LYS A 112 53.79 -16.90 9.69
C LYS A 112 54.10 -18.10 8.82
#